data_AF-A0A4Q1A3K6-F1
#
_entry.id   AF-A0A4Q1A3K6-F1
#
_cell.length_a   1.000
_cell.length_b   1.000
_cell.length_c   1.000
_cell.angle_alpha   90.00
_cell.angle_beta   90.00
_cell.angle_gamma   90.00
#
_symmetry.space_group_name_H-M   'P 1'
#
loop_
_entity.id
_entity.type
_entity.pdbx_description
1 polymer ?
#
loop_
_entity_poly.entity_id
_entity_poly.type
_entity_poly.pdbx_seq_one_letter_code
_entity_poly.pdbx_strand_id
1 'polypeptide(L)'
;MKILKIFLILFSIFLFLNGDDNYKKYKHSYKNLDYLNLNYNQVKAIKNILLELKDEYKEFYEYKDEIEDEIEDLIEESNFNENLYIEKSMEIKRKATILEAKRIKKILEILNEEQKDEFADHFKEWIIE
;
A
#
# COMPACT_ATOMS: atom_id res chain seq x y z
N MET A 1 8.51 -42.28 11.66
CA MET A 1 7.48 -41.46 10.97
C MET A 1 6.36 -41.00 11.93
N LYS A 2 6.71 -40.41 13.09
CA LYS A 2 5.72 -39.82 14.03
C LYS A 2 5.85 -38.29 14.11
N ILE A 3 7.07 -37.77 13.99
CA ILE A 3 7.34 -36.32 13.94
C ILE A 3 6.79 -35.66 12.66
N LEU A 4 6.83 -36.35 11.52
CA LEU A 4 6.26 -35.83 10.25
C LEU A 4 4.74 -35.58 10.32
N LYS A 5 4.01 -36.36 11.14
CA LYS A 5 2.55 -36.22 11.28
C LYS A 5 2.16 -35.01 12.13
N ILE A 6 3.00 -34.63 13.09
CA ILE A 6 2.78 -33.44 13.93
C ILE A 6 3.00 -32.16 13.11
N PHE A 7 3.97 -32.16 12.20
CA PHE A 7 4.26 -31.01 11.33
C PHE A 7 3.12 -30.71 10.34
N LEU A 8 2.47 -31.75 9.81
CA LEU A 8 1.30 -31.63 8.92
C LEU A 8 0.06 -31.05 9.62
N ILE A 9 -0.17 -31.42 10.88
CA ILE A 9 -1.31 -30.93 11.66
C ILE A 9 -1.13 -29.45 12.04
N LEU A 10 0.11 -29.03 12.38
CA LEU A 10 0.41 -27.62 12.66
C LEU A 10 0.30 -26.74 11.40
N PHE A 11 0.64 -27.26 10.21
CA PHE A 11 0.49 -26.53 8.95
C PHE A 11 -0.98 -26.32 8.56
N SER A 12 -1.85 -27.29 8.84
CA SER A 12 -3.29 -27.15 8.57
C SER A 12 -3.96 -26.07 9.43
N ILE A 13 -3.53 -25.87 10.69
CA ILE A 13 -4.10 -24.83 11.56
C ILE A 13 -3.72 -23.41 11.06
N PHE A 14 -2.55 -23.26 10.44
CA PHE A 14 -2.12 -21.99 9.82
C PHE A 14 -2.94 -21.60 8.58
N LEU A 15 -3.51 -22.59 7.88
CA LEU A 15 -4.36 -22.36 6.71
C LEU A 15 -5.80 -21.96 7.09
N PHE A 16 -6.32 -22.46 8.22
CA PHE A 16 -7.68 -22.13 8.69
C PHE A 16 -7.78 -20.85 9.53
N LEU A 17 -6.68 -20.31 10.06
CA LEU A 17 -6.66 -18.97 10.69
C LEU A 17 -6.61 -17.80 9.68
N ASN A 18 -6.55 -18.09 8.38
CA ASN A 18 -6.72 -17.12 7.30
C ASN A 18 -8.03 -17.36 6.52
N GLY A 19 -8.94 -18.17 7.08
CA GLY A 19 -10.26 -18.44 6.52
C GLY A 19 -11.32 -17.63 7.24
N ASP A 20 -11.98 -16.76 6.49
CA ASP A 20 -13.11 -15.92 6.84
C ASP A 20 -12.78 -14.59 7.54
N ASP A 21 -12.50 -13.58 6.71
CA ASP A 21 -13.21 -12.32 6.83
C ASP A 21 -13.28 -11.67 5.45
N ASN A 22 -14.50 -11.28 5.10
CA ASN A 22 -14.94 -10.69 3.85
C ASN A 22 -14.42 -9.26 3.68
N TYR A 23 -13.10 -9.09 3.65
CA TYR A 23 -12.42 -7.87 3.22
C TYR A 23 -11.65 -8.22 1.96
N LYS A 24 -11.89 -7.49 0.87
CA LYS A 24 -10.97 -7.43 -0.28
C LYS A 24 -9.60 -7.06 0.27
N LYS A 25 -8.79 -8.06 0.60
CA LYS A 25 -7.49 -7.90 1.22
C LYS A 25 -6.60 -7.38 0.10
N TYR A 26 -6.45 -6.05 0.03
CA TYR A 26 -5.45 -5.38 -0.78
C TYR A 26 -4.20 -6.24 -0.72
N LYS A 27 -3.84 -6.83 -1.85
CA LYS A 27 -2.65 -7.64 -1.99
C LYS A 27 -1.51 -6.64 -1.97
N HIS A 28 -1.19 -6.12 -0.78
CA HIS A 28 -0.05 -5.25 -0.58
C HIS A 28 1.17 -6.07 -0.99
N SER A 29 1.60 -5.89 -2.24
CA SER A 29 2.97 -6.12 -2.62
C SER A 29 3.78 -5.41 -1.56
N TYR A 30 4.44 -6.17 -0.69
CA TYR A 30 5.35 -5.59 0.28
C TYR A 30 6.37 -4.83 -0.55
N LYS A 31 6.24 -3.50 -0.57
CA LYS A 31 7.18 -2.59 -1.22
C LYS A 31 8.52 -2.78 -0.52
N ASN A 32 9.33 -3.67 -1.08
CA ASN A 32 10.47 -4.24 -0.39
C ASN A 32 11.71 -3.44 -0.79
N LEU A 33 12.42 -2.87 0.19
CA LEU A 33 13.66 -2.13 -0.04
C LEU A 33 14.91 -3.02 0.08
N ASP A 34 14.75 -4.35 0.13
CA ASP A 34 15.85 -5.29 0.26
C ASP A 34 16.88 -5.16 -0.88
N TYR A 35 16.47 -4.65 -2.06
CA TYR A 35 17.37 -4.41 -3.18
C TYR A 35 18.37 -3.28 -2.92
N LEU A 36 18.06 -2.33 -2.02
CA LEU A 36 18.91 -1.16 -1.73
C LEU A 36 20.06 -1.44 -0.76
N ASN A 37 20.20 -2.69 -0.28
CA ASN A 37 21.23 -3.09 0.68
C ASN A 37 21.37 -2.09 1.86
N LEU A 38 20.23 -1.72 2.46
CA LEU A 38 20.17 -0.71 3.52
C LEU A 38 20.94 -1.14 4.76
N ASN A 39 21.71 -0.23 5.34
CA ASN A 39 22.32 -0.49 6.65
C ASN A 39 21.26 -0.43 7.78
N TYR A 40 21.61 -0.95 8.96
CA TYR A 40 20.71 -1.01 10.11
C TYR A 40 20.07 0.33 10.49
N ASN A 41 20.82 1.43 10.41
CA ASN A 41 20.32 2.76 10.74
C ASN A 41 19.31 3.24 9.69
N GLN A 42 19.58 3.01 8.40
CA GLN A 42 18.67 3.35 7.31
C GLN A 42 17.36 2.55 7.42
N VAL A 43 17.43 1.24 7.68
CA VAL A 43 16.25 0.39 7.90
C VAL A 43 15.39 0.93 9.04
N LYS A 44 16.01 1.27 10.18
CA LYS A 44 15.30 1.82 11.33
C LYS A 44 14.65 3.17 11.01
N ALA A 45 15.35 4.05 10.30
CA ALA A 45 14.84 5.37 9.93
C ALA A 45 13.65 5.28 8.96
N ILE A 46 13.75 4.43 7.94
CA ILE A 46 12.65 4.20 6.99
C ILE A 46 11.44 3.58 7.70
N LYS A 47 11.64 2.61 8.60
CA LYS A 47 10.55 2.05 9.40
C LYS A 47 9.81 3.14 10.20
N ASN A 48 10.54 4.09 10.78
CA ASN A 48 9.93 5.19 11.52
C ASN A 48 9.12 6.13 10.61
N ILE A 49 9.59 6.40 9.39
CA ILE A 49 8.82 7.16 8.38
C ILE A 49 7.51 6.45 8.04
N LEU A 50 7.56 5.12 7.83
CA LEU A 50 6.35 4.35 7.52
C LEU A 50 5.36 4.35 8.69
N LEU A 51 5.84 4.35 9.93
CA LEU A 51 5.00 4.49 11.11
C LEU A 51 4.41 5.89 11.25
N GLU A 52 5.19 6.94 10.98
CA GLU A 52 4.73 8.34 11.00
C GLU A 52 3.60 8.57 10.00
N LEU A 53 3.72 8.01 8.80
CA LEU A 53 2.73 8.17 7.74
C LEU A 53 1.52 7.24 7.89
N LYS A 54 1.57 6.28 8.82
CA LYS A 54 0.55 5.21 8.92
C LYS A 54 -0.87 5.76 9.02
N ASP A 55 -1.07 6.78 9.85
CA ASP A 55 -2.40 7.35 10.08
C ASP A 55 -2.90 8.13 8.85
N GLU A 56 -2.01 8.86 8.16
CA GLU A 56 -2.35 9.54 6.90
C GLU A 56 -2.74 8.56 5.79
N TYR A 57 -2.07 7.40 5.71
CA TYR A 57 -2.47 6.34 4.77
C TYR A 57 -3.82 5.74 5.13
N LYS A 58 -4.10 5.55 6.43
CA LYS A 58 -5.38 5.06 6.89
C LYS A 58 -6.50 6.03 6.50
N GLU A 59 -6.34 7.32 6.83
CA GLU A 59 -7.29 8.38 6.47
C GLU A 59 -7.51 8.46 4.96
N PHE A 60 -6.45 8.29 4.16
CA PHE A 60 -6.57 8.26 2.71
C PHE A 60 -7.41 7.08 2.20
N TYR A 61 -7.23 5.87 2.72
CA TYR A 61 -8.02 4.72 2.28
C TYR A 61 -9.48 4.82 2.72
N GLU A 62 -9.75 5.28 3.95
CA GLU A 62 -11.12 5.55 4.40
C GLU A 62 -11.80 6.58 3.48
N TYR A 63 -11.10 7.66 3.14
CA TYR A 63 -11.60 8.67 2.21
C TYR A 63 -11.75 8.14 0.77
N LYS A 64 -10.84 7.28 0.30
CA LYS A 64 -10.91 6.66 -1.03
C LYS A 64 -12.17 5.81 -1.13
N ASP A 65 -12.43 4.98 -0.13
CA ASP A 65 -13.61 4.10 -0.08
C ASP A 65 -14.90 4.94 -0.15
N GLU A 66 -15.00 6.04 0.61
CA GLU A 66 -16.15 6.95 0.56
C GLU A 66 -16.40 7.54 -0.85
N ILE A 67 -15.34 7.96 -1.56
CA ILE A 67 -15.47 8.50 -2.91
C ILE A 67 -15.75 7.41 -3.96
N GLU A 68 -15.22 6.20 -3.75
CA GLU A 68 -15.53 5.05 -4.62
C GLU A 68 -17.00 4.67 -4.51
N ASP A 69 -17.60 4.67 -3.31
CA ASP A 69 -19.05 4.49 -3.12
C ASP A 69 -19.85 5.56 -3.89
N GLU A 70 -19.45 6.84 -3.79
CA GLU A 70 -20.09 7.93 -4.55
C GLU A 70 -19.92 7.78 -6.08
N ILE A 71 -18.83 7.17 -6.54
CA ILE A 71 -18.62 6.87 -7.97
C ILE A 71 -19.52 5.71 -8.41
N GLU A 72 -19.68 4.67 -7.58
CA GLU A 72 -20.59 3.56 -7.85
C GLU A 72 -22.02 4.08 -8.04
N ASP A 73 -22.50 4.94 -7.14
CA ASP A 73 -23.81 5.60 -7.25
C ASP A 73 -23.96 6.34 -8.59
N LEU A 74 -22.95 7.12 -9.00
CA LEU A 74 -22.98 7.86 -10.28
C LEU A 74 -23.05 6.97 -11.52
N ILE A 75 -22.48 5.77 -11.45
CA ILE A 75 -22.51 4.80 -12.55
C ILE A 75 -23.90 4.15 -12.66
N GLU A 76 -24.59 3.97 -11.54
CA GLU A 76 -25.96 3.41 -11.50
C GLU A 76 -27.05 4.42 -11.92
N GLU A 77 -26.73 5.72 -11.93
CA GLU A 77 -27.65 6.75 -12.39
C GLU A 77 -28.07 6.57 -13.86
N SER A 78 -29.35 6.85 -14.15
CA SER A 78 -29.89 6.75 -15.52
C SER A 78 -29.25 7.75 -16.51
N ASN A 79 -28.61 8.81 -16.02
CA ASN A 79 -27.88 9.77 -16.82
C ASN A 79 -26.50 10.04 -16.20
N PHE A 80 -25.50 9.31 -16.68
CA PHE A 80 -24.13 9.39 -16.18
C PHE A 80 -23.55 10.81 -16.27
N ASN A 81 -23.12 11.36 -15.13
CA ASN A 81 -22.44 12.64 -15.07
C ASN A 81 -20.91 12.48 -15.21
N GLU A 82 -20.44 12.53 -16.45
CA GLU A 82 -19.01 12.38 -16.80
C GLU A 82 -18.10 13.36 -16.04
N ASN A 83 -18.49 14.63 -15.92
CA ASN A 83 -17.66 15.65 -15.28
C ASN A 83 -17.45 15.34 -13.78
N LEU A 84 -18.52 14.94 -13.10
CA LEU A 84 -18.46 14.60 -11.68
C LEU A 84 -17.66 13.32 -11.43
N TYR A 85 -17.78 12.32 -12.31
CA TYR A 85 -16.93 11.14 -12.28
C TYR A 85 -15.45 11.49 -12.40
N ILE A 86 -15.09 12.35 -13.37
CA ILE A 86 -13.71 12.82 -13.57
C ILE A 86 -13.21 13.56 -12.33
N GLU A 87 -14.01 14.47 -11.78
CA GLU A 87 -13.67 15.24 -10.58
C GLU A 87 -13.32 14.33 -9.40
N LYS A 88 -14.24 13.42 -9.03
CA LYS A 88 -14.05 12.46 -7.93
C LYS A 88 -12.83 11.55 -8.16
N SER A 89 -12.69 11.04 -9.37
CA SER A 89 -11.54 10.21 -9.75
C SER A 89 -10.21 10.96 -9.63
N MET A 90 -10.18 12.23 -10.02
CA MET A 90 -8.98 13.07 -9.87
C MET A 90 -8.69 13.40 -8.42
N GLU A 91 -9.70 13.53 -7.57
CA GLU A 91 -9.51 13.83 -6.14
C GLU A 91 -8.78 12.69 -5.42
N ILE A 92 -9.20 11.44 -5.63
CA ILE A 92 -8.51 10.24 -5.12
C ILE A 92 -7.05 10.25 -5.59
N LYS A 93 -6.83 10.37 -6.91
CA LYS A 93 -5.49 10.36 -7.51
C LYS A 93 -4.60 11.46 -6.94
N ARG A 94 -5.14 12.67 -6.78
CA ARG A 94 -4.41 13.81 -6.23
C ARG A 94 -3.95 13.53 -4.80
N LYS A 95 -4.82 13.01 -3.94
CA LYS A 95 -4.46 12.68 -2.55
C LYS A 95 -3.42 11.56 -2.49
N ALA A 96 -3.58 10.53 -3.31
CA ALA A 96 -2.61 9.44 -3.44
C ALA A 96 -1.22 9.97 -3.82
N THR A 97 -1.13 10.80 -4.87
CA THR A 97 0.14 11.38 -5.35
C THR A 97 0.81 12.27 -4.28
N ILE A 98 0.03 12.99 -3.47
CA ILE A 98 0.59 13.78 -2.36
C ILE A 98 1.25 12.87 -1.31
N LEU A 99 0.59 11.78 -0.92
CA LEU A 99 1.14 10.83 0.05
C LEU A 99 2.35 10.05 -0.49
N GLU A 100 2.34 9.69 -1.77
CA GLU A 100 3.48 9.09 -2.45
C GLU A 100 4.68 10.02 -2.44
N ALA A 101 4.50 11.28 -2.87
CA ALA A 101 5.56 12.28 -2.91
C ALA A 101 6.15 12.52 -1.51
N LYS A 102 5.30 12.61 -0.49
CA LYS A 102 5.73 12.76 0.92
C LYS A 102 6.56 11.56 1.38
N ARG A 103 6.12 10.34 1.10
CA ARG A 103 6.86 9.10 1.43
C ARG A 103 8.19 9.04 0.70
N ILE A 104 8.18 9.21 -0.62
CA ILE A 104 9.38 9.13 -1.47
C ILE A 104 10.40 10.15 -1.01
N LYS A 105 10.00 11.42 -0.81
CA LYS A 105 10.91 12.46 -0.31
C LYS A 105 11.63 12.03 0.97
N LYS A 106 10.88 11.57 1.97
CA LYS A 106 11.44 11.14 3.26
C LYS A 106 12.38 9.93 3.12
N ILE A 107 12.08 8.99 2.21
CA ILE A 107 12.97 7.85 1.92
C ILE A 107 14.27 8.34 1.27
N LEU A 108 14.19 9.18 0.23
CA LEU A 108 15.36 9.70 -0.49
C LEU A 108 16.31 10.50 0.42
N GLU A 109 15.80 11.14 1.49
CA GLU A 109 16.63 11.83 2.50
C GLU A 109 17.53 10.87 3.31
N ILE A 110 17.24 9.56 3.32
CA ILE A 110 18.01 8.53 4.04
C ILE A 110 19.00 7.79 3.13
N LEU A 111 18.69 7.71 1.84
CA LEU A 111 19.47 6.97 0.86
C LEU A 111 20.71 7.75 0.44
N ASN A 112 21.79 7.02 0.15
CA ASN A 112 22.95 7.57 -0.56
C ASN A 112 22.64 7.66 -2.07
N GLU A 113 23.53 8.28 -2.86
CA GLU A 113 23.28 8.49 -4.30
C GLU A 113 23.09 7.19 -5.09
N GLU A 114 23.90 6.16 -4.85
CA GLU A 114 23.76 4.85 -5.51
C GLU A 114 22.40 4.21 -5.19
N GLN A 115 21.98 4.25 -3.93
CA GLN A 115 20.68 3.76 -3.50
C GLN A 115 19.51 4.59 -4.06
N LYS A 116 19.69 5.89 -4.30
CA LYS A 116 18.65 6.72 -4.94
C LYS A 116 18.46 6.32 -6.40
N ASP A 117 19.55 6.06 -7.12
CA ASP A 117 19.51 5.59 -8.50
C ASP A 117 18.79 4.24 -8.59
N GLU A 118 19.16 3.27 -7.74
CA GLU A 118 18.46 1.98 -7.65
C GLU A 118 16.99 2.15 -7.25
N PHE A 119 16.69 3.04 -6.30
CA PHE A 119 15.31 3.31 -5.90
C PHE A 119 14.49 3.87 -7.07
N ALA A 120 15.08 4.73 -7.89
CA ALA A 120 14.41 5.32 -9.05
C ALA A 120 14.05 4.26 -10.10
N ASP A 121 14.86 3.23 -10.30
CA ASP A 121 14.55 2.13 -11.22
C ASP A 121 13.30 1.34 -10.80
N HIS A 122 13.01 1.33 -9.49
CA HIS A 122 11.89 0.60 -8.87
C HIS A 122 10.73 1.51 -8.41
N PHE A 123 10.73 2.80 -8.76
CA PHE A 123 9.79 3.78 -8.19
C PHE A 123 8.31 3.42 -8.38
N LYS A 124 7.96 2.71 -9.46
CA LYS A 124 6.57 2.34 -9.78
C LYS A 124 5.96 1.42 -8.72
N GLU A 125 6.77 0.60 -8.07
CA GLU A 125 6.33 -0.24 -6.94
C GLU A 125 5.88 0.63 -5.75
N TRP A 126 6.27 1.91 -5.73
CA TRP A 126 5.93 2.85 -4.68
C TRP A 126 4.72 3.72 -4.96
N ILE A 127 4.03 3.54 -6.08
CA ILE A 127 2.74 4.17 -6.37
C ILE A 127 1.62 3.48 -5.55
N ILE A 128 0.61 4.23 -5.14
CA ILE A 128 -0.60 3.74 -4.47
C ILE A 128 -1.57 3.29 -5.56
N GLU A 129 -2.09 2.07 -5.43
CA GLU A 129 -3.13 1.52 -6.31
C GLU A 129 -4.53 1.89 -5.82
#